data_AF-A0A7J9QQ38-F1
#
_entry.id   AF-A0A7J9QQ38-F1
#
_cell.length_a   1.000
_cell.length_b   1.000
_cell.length_c   1.000
_cell.angle_alpha   90.00
_cell.angle_beta   90.00
_cell.angle_gamma   90.00
#
_symmetry.space_group_name_H-M   'P 1'
#
loop_
_entity.id
_entity.type
_entity.pdbx_description
1 polymer ?
#
loop_
_entity_poly.entity_id
_entity_poly.type
_entity_poly.pdbx_seq_one_letter_code
_entity_poly.pdbx_strand_id
1 'polypeptide(L)'
;MSETEAQVEEAKVEETQAPAEEPKVEETPVEETSAETETESKTEKKEESEAKKEGPAKWGIAHIFSSYNNTIIHMTDLTGAETVALSSGGVHVNADRYESSPFAAMKAANTVIESAKTKGFTGFHIRVRAVGGVGSRVPGPGAQAAIRALARGGFKIGRIDDVTPIPHDTTRKKGGKRGRRV
;
A
#
# COMPACT_ATOMS: atom_id res chain seq x y z
N MET A 1 49.16 54.40 6.42
CA MET A 1 47.71 54.33 6.71
C MET A 1 47.04 55.34 5.81
N SER A 2 46.31 55.06 4.75
CA SER A 2 45.70 53.84 4.19
C SER A 2 45.37 54.17 2.71
N GLU A 3 45.29 53.13 1.90
CA GLU A 3 45.49 53.11 0.44
C GLU A 3 44.33 53.66 -0.42
N THR A 4 44.69 53.86 -1.69
CA THR A 4 44.04 54.41 -2.90
C THR A 4 42.70 53.79 -3.36
N GLU A 5 41.88 54.59 -4.05
CA GLU A 5 40.62 54.23 -4.74
C GLU A 5 40.77 53.82 -6.23
N ALA A 6 39.73 53.09 -6.72
CA ALA A 6 39.20 52.96 -8.10
C ALA A 6 39.87 51.89 -9.02
N GLN A 7 39.21 51.02 -9.83
CA GLN A 7 37.86 50.82 -10.42
C GLN A 7 37.62 49.28 -10.59
N VAL A 8 36.42 48.72 -10.80
CA VAL A 8 35.78 48.37 -12.10
C VAL A 8 34.36 47.79 -11.86
N GLU A 9 33.49 48.00 -12.86
CA GLU A 9 32.02 47.93 -12.99
C GLU A 9 31.25 46.60 -12.74
N GLU A 10 29.95 46.80 -12.48
CA GLU A 10 28.83 45.85 -12.42
C GLU A 10 28.31 45.42 -13.81
N ALA A 11 27.77 44.19 -13.93
CA ALA A 11 26.63 43.89 -14.82
C ALA A 11 25.93 42.56 -14.46
N LYS A 12 24.62 42.52 -14.70
CA LYS A 12 23.59 41.63 -14.12
C LYS A 12 22.88 40.80 -15.22
N VAL A 13 22.56 39.53 -14.90
CA VAL A 13 21.41 38.65 -15.28
C VAL A 13 20.68 38.87 -16.63
N GLU A 14 20.51 37.81 -17.45
CA GLU A 14 19.19 37.31 -17.90
C GLU A 14 19.20 35.95 -18.67
N GLU A 15 18.06 35.26 -18.54
CA GLU A 15 17.57 33.99 -19.13
C GLU A 15 17.24 34.10 -20.63
N THR A 16 17.26 32.99 -21.41
CA THR A 16 16.22 32.63 -22.42
C THR A 16 16.48 31.28 -23.13
N GLN A 17 15.40 30.70 -23.69
CA GLN A 17 15.13 29.31 -24.12
C GLN A 17 15.33 28.99 -25.62
N ALA A 18 15.64 27.70 -25.91
CA ALA A 18 15.23 26.78 -27.03
C ALA A 18 15.53 27.15 -28.53
N PRO A 19 15.33 26.28 -29.57
CA PRO A 19 14.92 24.85 -29.67
C PRO A 19 15.71 23.93 -30.69
N ALA A 20 15.28 22.64 -30.74
CA ALA A 20 15.42 21.46 -31.65
C ALA A 20 16.08 21.48 -33.06
N GLU A 21 16.74 20.36 -33.46
CA GLU A 21 16.63 19.68 -34.79
C GLU A 21 17.20 18.23 -34.80
N GLU A 22 16.51 17.28 -35.46
CA GLU A 22 16.93 15.87 -35.74
C GLU A 22 17.80 15.78 -37.03
N PRO A 23 18.43 14.62 -37.34
CA PRO A 23 18.10 14.02 -38.63
C PRO A 23 18.01 12.46 -38.70
N LYS A 24 17.14 12.02 -39.63
CA LYS A 24 16.84 10.67 -40.19
C LYS A 24 17.86 10.27 -41.31
N VAL A 25 18.38 9.02 -41.40
CA VAL A 25 17.96 7.79 -42.16
C VAL A 25 18.69 7.57 -43.51
N GLU A 26 18.89 6.27 -43.87
CA GLU A 26 19.19 5.64 -45.21
C GLU A 26 20.67 5.54 -45.68
N GLU A 27 21.22 4.45 -46.28
CA GLU A 27 20.79 3.07 -46.61
C GLU A 27 21.98 2.20 -47.15
N THR A 28 22.14 0.94 -46.66
CA THR A 28 22.49 -0.37 -47.37
C THR A 28 23.81 -0.60 -48.17
N PRO A 29 24.15 -1.83 -48.67
CA PRO A 29 23.95 -3.26 -48.28
C PRO A 29 25.27 -4.12 -48.36
N VAL A 30 25.37 -5.42 -47.97
CA VAL A 30 25.29 -6.68 -48.79
C VAL A 30 25.75 -7.86 -47.86
N GLU A 31 24.93 -8.87 -47.51
CA GLU A 31 24.80 -10.25 -48.10
C GLU A 31 26.06 -11.16 -47.84
N GLU A 32 26.07 -12.43 -47.41
CA GLU A 32 25.05 -13.47 -47.15
C GLU A 32 25.72 -14.75 -46.52
N THR A 33 24.88 -15.71 -46.08
CA THR A 33 25.10 -17.18 -45.91
C THR A 33 25.79 -17.70 -44.63
N SER A 34 25.33 -18.76 -43.93
CA SER A 34 24.30 -19.79 -44.20
C SER A 34 23.98 -20.67 -42.96
N ALA A 35 22.79 -21.31 -43.02
CA ALA A 35 22.42 -22.68 -42.56
C ALA A 35 21.97 -22.97 -41.10
N GLU A 36 20.63 -22.94 -40.94
CA GLU A 36 19.71 -23.96 -40.39
C GLU A 36 20.21 -25.06 -39.42
N THR A 37 19.52 -25.23 -38.28
CA THR A 37 18.91 -26.53 -37.89
C THR A 37 17.74 -26.33 -36.91
N GLU A 38 16.64 -27.01 -37.20
CA GLU A 38 15.37 -27.07 -36.47
C GLU A 38 15.51 -27.65 -35.06
N THR A 39 14.74 -27.14 -34.10
CA THR A 39 14.19 -27.97 -33.03
C THR A 39 12.91 -27.36 -32.50
N GLU A 40 11.80 -28.00 -32.85
CA GLU A 40 10.46 -27.79 -32.33
C GLU A 40 10.45 -27.89 -30.80
N SER A 41 10.31 -26.75 -30.11
CA SER A 41 9.95 -26.74 -28.69
C SER A 41 8.43 -26.66 -28.59
N LYS A 42 7.83 -27.85 -28.70
CA LYS A 42 6.64 -28.32 -27.98
C LYS A 42 5.96 -27.23 -27.15
N THR A 43 4.91 -26.66 -27.73
CA THR A 43 3.92 -25.83 -27.03
C THR A 43 3.39 -26.59 -25.83
N GLU A 44 3.95 -26.30 -24.65
CA GLU A 44 3.37 -26.66 -23.37
C GLU A 44 2.06 -25.87 -23.25
N LYS A 45 0.98 -26.54 -23.68
CA LYS A 45 -0.39 -26.16 -23.33
C LYS A 45 -0.50 -26.31 -21.82
N LYS A 46 -0.10 -25.25 -21.11
CA LYS A 46 -0.34 -25.05 -19.69
C LYS A 46 -1.83 -25.25 -19.51
N GLU A 47 -2.20 -26.32 -18.81
CA GLU A 47 -3.57 -26.60 -18.41
C GLU A 47 -4.12 -25.32 -17.77
N GLU A 48 -5.04 -24.65 -18.48
CA GLU A 48 -5.91 -23.67 -17.86
C GLU A 48 -6.65 -24.42 -16.75
N SER A 49 -6.26 -24.11 -15.52
CA SER A 49 -6.93 -24.58 -14.32
C SER A 49 -8.43 -24.40 -14.51
N GLU A 50 -9.17 -25.51 -14.42
CA GLU A 50 -10.62 -25.55 -14.50
C GLU A 50 -11.20 -24.31 -13.82
N ALA A 51 -11.98 -23.54 -14.60
CA ALA A 51 -12.72 -22.40 -14.08
C ALA A 51 -13.47 -22.85 -12.83
N LYS A 52 -12.99 -22.42 -11.65
CA LYS A 52 -13.64 -22.69 -10.37
C LYS A 52 -15.11 -22.34 -10.56
N LYS A 53 -15.99 -23.35 -10.56
CA LYS A 53 -17.43 -23.16 -10.49
C LYS A 53 -17.67 -22.08 -9.45
N GLU A 54 -18.24 -20.95 -9.88
CA GLU A 54 -18.54 -19.84 -9.00
C GLU A 54 -19.56 -20.34 -7.98
N GLY A 55 -19.06 -20.84 -6.85
CA GLY A 55 -19.87 -21.10 -5.68
C GLY A 55 -20.51 -19.79 -5.22
N PRO A 56 -21.55 -19.86 -4.37
CA PRO A 56 -22.17 -18.66 -3.83
C PRO A 56 -21.09 -17.74 -3.23
N ALA A 57 -21.12 -16.47 -3.60
CA ALA A 57 -20.14 -15.50 -3.15
C ALA A 57 -20.08 -15.48 -1.62
N LYS A 58 -18.93 -15.86 -1.05
CA LYS A 58 -18.70 -15.84 0.40
C LYS A 58 -18.16 -14.48 0.79
N TRP A 59 -18.98 -13.74 1.53
CA TRP A 59 -18.64 -12.43 2.05
C TRP A 59 -18.23 -12.51 3.51
N GLY A 60 -17.25 -11.69 3.89
CA GLY A 60 -16.84 -11.51 5.28
C GLY A 60 -16.61 -10.04 5.62
N ILE A 61 -16.07 -9.78 6.81
CA ILE A 61 -15.73 -8.45 7.27
C ILE A 61 -14.22 -8.40 7.57
N ALA A 62 -13.55 -7.37 7.06
CA ALA A 62 -12.18 -7.03 7.37
C ALA A 62 -12.15 -5.85 8.34
N HIS A 63 -11.92 -6.13 9.62
CA HIS A 63 -11.66 -5.15 10.65
C HIS A 63 -10.20 -4.70 10.60
N ILE A 64 -9.98 -3.45 10.19
CA ILE A 64 -8.67 -2.83 10.15
C ILE A 64 -8.54 -1.90 11.34
N PHE A 65 -7.85 -2.34 12.39
CA PHE A 65 -7.49 -1.48 13.49
C PHE A 65 -6.14 -0.83 13.20
N SER A 66 -6.12 0.50 13.05
CA SER A 66 -4.89 1.24 12.79
C SER A 66 -4.66 2.31 13.85
N SER A 67 -3.60 2.11 14.63
CA SER A 67 -3.08 3.06 15.60
C SER A 67 -1.72 3.61 15.12
N TYR A 68 -1.20 4.62 15.83
CA TYR A 68 0.15 5.12 15.55
C TYR A 68 1.26 4.15 15.91
N ASN A 69 0.97 3.14 16.74
CA ASN A 69 1.97 2.19 17.21
C ASN A 69 1.88 0.86 16.47
N ASN A 70 0.69 0.41 16.08
CA ASN A 70 0.50 -0.86 15.40
C ASN A 70 -0.73 -0.84 14.48
N THR A 71 -0.70 -1.67 13.44
CA THR A 71 -1.84 -1.96 12.56
C THR A 71 -2.21 -3.44 12.65
N ILE A 72 -3.47 -3.73 12.95
CA ILE A 72 -4.00 -5.08 13.09
C ILE A 72 -5.08 -5.27 12.03
N ILE A 73 -4.96 -6.36 11.28
CA ILE A 73 -5.93 -6.77 10.28
C ILE A 73 -6.57 -8.05 10.78
N HIS A 74 -7.86 -7.94 11.09
CA HIS A 74 -8.66 -9.02 11.63
C HIS A 74 -9.81 -9.29 10.69
N MET A 75 -9.91 -10.51 10.20
CA MET A 75 -10.91 -10.91 9.24
C MET A 75 -11.87 -11.90 9.90
N THR A 76 -13.15 -11.63 9.75
CA THR A 76 -14.26 -12.35 10.38
C THR A 76 -15.33 -12.70 9.36
N ASP A 77 -16.27 -13.53 9.79
CA ASP A 77 -17.54 -13.73 9.11
C ASP A 77 -18.45 -12.48 9.19
N LEU A 78 -19.64 -12.53 8.60
CA LEU A 78 -20.58 -11.41 8.59
C LEU A 78 -21.12 -11.06 9.98
N THR A 79 -21.24 -12.04 10.88
CA THR A 79 -21.69 -11.79 12.27
C THR A 79 -20.59 -11.13 13.10
N GLY A 80 -19.33 -11.34 12.72
CA GLY A 80 -18.16 -10.86 13.46
C GLY A 80 -17.75 -11.76 14.62
N ALA A 81 -18.42 -12.90 14.83
CA ALA A 81 -18.16 -13.82 15.92
C ALA A 81 -16.99 -14.77 15.60
N GLU A 82 -16.93 -15.28 14.37
CA GLU A 82 -15.92 -16.27 13.98
C GLU A 82 -14.75 -15.61 13.27
N THR A 83 -13.55 -15.89 13.77
CA THR A 83 -12.30 -15.35 13.21
C THR A 83 -11.77 -16.23 12.10
N VAL A 84 -11.60 -15.62 10.93
CA VAL A 84 -11.04 -16.27 9.76
C VAL A 84 -9.52 -16.15 9.76
N ALA A 85 -9.00 -14.94 9.94
CA ALA A 85 -7.56 -14.73 10.00
C ALA A 85 -7.25 -13.48 10.83
N LEU A 86 -6.10 -13.49 11.48
CA LEU A 86 -5.63 -12.37 12.27
C LEU A 86 -4.14 -12.20 12.02
N SER A 87 -3.73 -10.98 11.67
CA SER A 87 -2.33 -10.62 11.57
C SER A 87 -2.13 -9.18 12.05
N SER A 88 -1.04 -8.93 12.76
CA SER A 88 -0.60 -7.58 13.13
C SER A 88 0.68 -7.21 12.40
N GLY A 89 0.99 -5.90 12.36
CA GLY A 89 2.24 -5.41 11.80
C GLY A 89 3.45 -5.96 12.54
N GLY A 90 3.41 -6.04 13.87
CA GLY A 90 4.52 -6.51 14.70
C GLY A 90 4.88 -7.99 14.56
N VAL A 91 4.02 -8.84 13.99
CA VAL A 91 4.41 -10.22 13.64
C VAL A 91 5.38 -10.23 12.44
N HIS A 92 5.35 -9.19 11.60
CA HIS A 92 6.08 -9.14 10.34
C HIS A 92 7.36 -8.33 10.36
N VAL A 93 7.55 -7.51 11.40
CA VAL A 93 8.71 -6.65 11.60
C VAL A 93 9.30 -6.89 12.99
N ASN A 94 10.63 -6.91 13.06
CA ASN A 94 11.34 -7.15 14.33
C ASN A 94 11.58 -5.88 15.14
N ALA A 95 11.30 -4.70 14.58
CA ALA A 95 11.56 -3.42 15.23
C ALA A 95 10.24 -2.74 15.62
N ASP A 96 10.10 -2.44 16.91
CA ASP A 96 8.89 -1.88 17.52
C ASP A 96 8.41 -0.59 16.82
N ARG A 97 9.35 0.27 16.41
CA ARG A 97 9.03 1.52 15.70
C ARG A 97 8.36 1.33 14.34
N TYR A 98 8.51 0.16 13.74
CA TYR A 98 8.02 -0.14 12.40
C TYR A 98 6.70 -0.91 12.39
N GLU A 99 6.14 -1.23 13.56
CA GLU A 99 4.88 -1.97 13.68
C GLU A 99 3.68 -1.25 13.04
N SER A 100 3.64 0.08 13.08
CA SER A 100 2.60 0.89 12.41
C SER A 100 2.93 1.25 10.98
N SER A 101 4.12 0.90 10.48
CA SER A 101 4.59 1.33 9.17
C SER A 101 3.67 0.80 8.05
N PRO A 102 3.51 1.56 6.95
CA PRO A 102 2.77 1.10 5.78
C PRO A 102 3.29 -0.24 5.23
N PHE A 103 4.61 -0.48 5.32
CA PHE A 103 5.22 -1.73 4.88
C PHE A 103 4.76 -2.93 5.72
N ALA A 104 4.78 -2.79 7.05
CA ALA A 104 4.31 -3.84 7.95
C ALA A 104 2.81 -4.15 7.72
N ALA A 105 1.99 -3.11 7.51
CA ALA A 105 0.57 -3.25 7.23
C ALA A 105 0.30 -4.00 5.90
N MET A 106 1.08 -3.73 4.84
CA MET A 106 0.95 -4.46 3.58
C MET A 106 1.30 -5.93 3.74
N LYS A 107 2.37 -6.26 4.46
CA LYS A 107 2.78 -7.64 4.71
C LYS A 107 1.75 -8.40 5.55
N ALA A 108 1.19 -7.74 6.58
CA ALA A 108 0.07 -8.28 7.35
C ALA A 108 -1.19 -8.51 6.52
N ALA A 109 -1.47 -7.65 5.55
CA ALA A 109 -2.61 -7.83 4.67
C ALA A 109 -2.42 -9.06 3.76
N ASN A 110 -1.22 -9.25 3.22
CA ASN A 110 -0.91 -10.37 2.34
C ASN A 110 -1.11 -11.73 3.03
N THR A 111 -0.69 -11.89 4.28
CA THR A 111 -0.91 -13.15 5.01
C THR A 111 -2.39 -13.43 5.29
N VAL A 112 -3.18 -12.38 5.57
CA VAL A 112 -4.64 -12.48 5.70
C VAL A 112 -5.28 -12.84 4.36
N ILE A 113 -4.81 -12.25 3.24
CA ILE A 113 -5.27 -12.53 1.88
C ILE A 113 -5.03 -14.00 1.51
N GLU A 114 -3.85 -14.53 1.79
CA GLU A 114 -3.51 -15.94 1.55
C GLU A 114 -4.44 -16.87 2.33
N SER A 115 -4.63 -16.59 3.62
CA SER A 115 -5.53 -17.36 4.49
C SER A 115 -7.00 -17.29 4.02
N ALA A 116 -7.44 -16.12 3.56
CA ALA A 116 -8.76 -15.89 2.99
C ALA A 116 -9.01 -16.68 1.71
N LYS A 117 -8.02 -16.71 0.80
CA LYS A 117 -8.08 -17.46 -0.46
C LYS A 117 -8.23 -18.95 -0.22
N THR A 118 -7.47 -19.51 0.72
CA THR A 118 -7.56 -20.93 1.10
C THR A 118 -8.94 -21.28 1.64
N LYS A 119 -9.59 -20.36 2.37
CA LYS A 119 -10.93 -20.55 2.95
C LYS A 119 -12.08 -20.27 1.96
N GLY A 120 -11.76 -19.74 0.77
CA GLY A 120 -12.71 -19.54 -0.31
C GLY A 120 -13.59 -18.30 -0.18
N PHE A 121 -13.13 -17.25 0.50
CA PHE A 121 -13.81 -15.96 0.50
C PHE A 121 -13.68 -15.27 -0.86
N THR A 122 -14.75 -14.61 -1.30
CA THR A 122 -14.79 -13.90 -2.60
C THR A 122 -14.75 -12.38 -2.45
N GLY A 123 -15.18 -11.86 -1.31
CA GLY A 123 -15.23 -10.42 -1.05
C GLY A 123 -15.39 -10.08 0.42
N PHE A 124 -15.10 -8.83 0.77
CA PHE A 124 -15.15 -8.34 2.15
C PHE A 124 -15.73 -6.94 2.25
N HIS A 125 -16.45 -6.68 3.35
CA HIS A 125 -16.71 -5.33 3.84
C HIS A 125 -15.55 -4.87 4.70
N ILE A 126 -15.11 -3.63 4.55
CA ILE A 126 -13.99 -3.07 5.31
C ILE A 126 -14.55 -2.20 6.43
N ARG A 127 -14.10 -2.45 7.66
CA ARG A 127 -14.38 -1.62 8.83
C ARG A 127 -13.07 -1.07 9.36
N VAL A 128 -12.83 0.22 9.14
CA VAL A 128 -11.62 0.90 9.61
C VAL A 128 -11.87 1.41 11.03
N ARG A 129 -10.92 1.20 11.93
CA ARG A 129 -11.02 1.60 13.33
C ARG A 129 -9.73 2.26 13.78
N ALA A 130 -9.80 3.53 14.18
CA ALA A 130 -8.75 4.17 14.96
C ALA A 130 -8.88 3.83 16.46
N VAL A 131 -7.95 4.31 17.28
CA VAL A 131 -7.99 4.09 18.75
C VAL A 131 -9.31 4.62 19.35
N GLY A 132 -9.74 5.81 18.93
CA GLY A 132 -10.99 6.45 19.31
C GLY A 132 -11.12 6.69 20.82
N GLY A 133 -12.36 6.92 21.27
CA GLY A 133 -12.66 7.27 22.66
C GLY A 133 -12.01 8.61 23.05
N VAL A 134 -11.19 8.58 24.11
CA VAL A 134 -10.35 9.71 24.54
C VAL A 134 -9.03 9.83 23.75
N GLY A 135 -8.73 8.83 22.93
CA GLY A 135 -7.51 8.72 22.13
C GLY A 135 -7.59 9.48 20.81
N SER A 136 -6.72 9.11 19.87
CA SER A 136 -6.78 9.66 18.51
C SER A 136 -7.97 9.08 17.75
N ARG A 137 -8.74 9.95 17.11
CA ARG A 137 -9.80 9.57 16.17
C ARG A 137 -9.26 9.35 14.76
N VAL A 138 -8.06 9.84 14.47
CA VAL A 138 -7.44 9.70 13.16
C VAL A 138 -6.83 8.29 13.05
N PRO A 139 -7.19 7.51 12.02
CA PRO A 139 -6.55 6.22 11.76
C PRO A 139 -5.04 6.37 11.57
N GLY A 140 -4.29 5.36 12.00
CA GLY A 140 -2.85 5.32 11.83
C GLY A 140 -2.40 5.25 10.35
N PRO A 141 -1.09 5.42 10.10
CA PRO A 141 -0.53 5.44 8.75
C PRO A 141 -0.68 4.11 7.98
N GLY A 142 -0.85 2.99 8.70
CA GLY A 142 -1.05 1.67 8.10
C GLY A 142 -2.44 1.41 7.53
N ALA A 143 -3.46 2.22 7.86
CA ALA A 143 -4.84 1.99 7.43
C ALA A 143 -4.98 1.98 5.90
N GLN A 144 -4.50 3.04 5.25
CA GLN A 144 -4.62 3.20 3.80
C GLN A 144 -3.80 2.15 3.04
N ALA A 145 -2.64 1.77 3.59
CA ALA A 145 -1.78 0.74 3.02
C ALA A 145 -2.44 -0.65 3.07
N ALA A 146 -3.09 -0.99 4.18
CA ALA A 146 -3.83 -2.23 4.34
C ALA A 146 -5.02 -2.34 3.37
N ILE A 147 -5.84 -1.28 3.25
CA ILE A 147 -6.97 -1.24 2.30
C ILE A 147 -6.47 -1.47 0.87
N ARG A 148 -5.38 -0.80 0.49
CA ARG A 148 -4.79 -0.93 -0.84
C ARG A 148 -4.25 -2.34 -1.09
N ALA A 149 -3.65 -2.98 -0.09
CA ALA A 149 -3.16 -4.35 -0.21
C ALA A 149 -4.32 -5.36 -0.35
N LEU A 150 -5.39 -5.20 0.43
CA LEU A 150 -6.62 -6.02 0.30
C LEU A 150 -7.25 -5.90 -1.09
N ALA A 151 -7.27 -4.70 -1.67
CA ALA A 151 -7.75 -4.47 -3.04
C ALA A 151 -6.90 -5.24 -4.07
N ARG A 152 -5.58 -5.20 -3.93
CA ARG A 152 -4.65 -5.95 -4.80
C ARG A 152 -4.70 -7.46 -4.59
N GLY A 153 -5.22 -7.91 -3.45
CA GLY A 153 -5.41 -9.33 -3.14
C GLY A 153 -6.37 -10.07 -4.07
N GLY A 154 -7.15 -9.34 -4.88
CA GLY A 154 -8.11 -9.91 -5.83
C GLY A 154 -9.48 -10.18 -5.22
N PHE A 155 -9.79 -9.59 -4.05
CA PHE A 155 -11.12 -9.67 -3.44
C PHE A 155 -12.03 -8.55 -3.91
N LYS A 156 -13.33 -8.84 -4.00
CA LYS A 156 -14.35 -7.81 -4.22
C LYS A 156 -14.47 -6.96 -2.94
N ILE A 157 -14.20 -5.67 -3.04
CA ILE A 157 -14.38 -4.72 -1.94
C ILE A 157 -15.83 -4.28 -1.92
N GLY A 158 -16.48 -4.47 -0.77
CA GLY A 158 -17.81 -3.99 -0.50
C GLY A 158 -17.82 -2.56 0.03
N ARG A 159 -18.60 -2.38 1.09
CA ARG A 159 -18.68 -1.12 1.84
C ARG A 159 -17.42 -0.90 2.68
N ILE A 160 -16.99 0.36 2.75
CA ILE A 160 -15.89 0.81 3.60
C ILE A 160 -16.52 1.76 4.64
N ASP A 161 -16.54 1.32 5.89
CA ASP A 161 -17.12 2.07 7.01
C ASP A 161 -16.03 2.45 8.01
N ASP A 162 -16.08 3.67 8.56
CA ASP A 162 -15.30 4.04 9.73
C ASP A 162 -16.09 3.71 11.00
N VAL A 163 -15.56 2.77 11.79
CA VAL A 163 -16.12 2.32 13.07
C VAL A 163 -15.26 2.78 14.26
N THR A 164 -14.52 3.87 14.08
CA THR A 164 -13.81 4.52 15.19
C THR A 164 -14.80 4.90 16.29
N PRO A 165 -14.59 4.48 17.55
CA PRO A 165 -15.56 4.76 18.61
C PRO A 165 -15.57 6.25 18.96
N ILE A 166 -16.72 6.90 18.74
CA ILE A 166 -16.98 8.29 19.07
C ILE A 166 -17.91 8.33 20.29
N PRO A 167 -17.42 8.71 21.48
CA PRO A 167 -18.27 8.79 22.66
C PRO A 167 -19.08 10.10 22.65
N HIS A 168 -20.30 10.07 23.19
CA HIS A 168 -21.16 11.26 23.32
C HIS A 168 -20.51 12.34 24.20
N ASP A 169 -19.89 11.92 25.30
CA ASP A 169 -19.01 12.74 26.13
C ASP A 169 -17.75 11.95 26.49
N THR A 170 -16.64 12.64 26.72
CA THR A 170 -15.33 12.02 26.93
C THR A 170 -14.96 12.00 28.42
N THR A 171 -14.36 10.89 28.87
CA THR A 171 -13.65 10.89 30.14
C THR A 171 -12.34 11.68 30.04
N ARG A 172 -11.73 12.00 31.18
CA ARG A 172 -10.47 12.75 31.21
C ARG A 172 -9.37 12.01 30.43
N LYS A 173 -8.82 12.67 29.41
CA LYS A 173 -7.71 12.14 28.59
C LYS A 173 -6.46 11.87 29.43
N LYS A 174 -5.68 10.86 29.04
CA LYS A 174 -4.38 10.54 29.66
C LYS A 174 -3.44 11.75 29.60
N GLY A 175 -3.01 12.23 30.77
CA GLY A 175 -2.10 13.36 30.93
C GLY A 175 -2.57 14.38 31.98
N GLY A 176 -1.68 15.29 32.34
CA GLY A 176 -2.03 16.44 33.17
C GLY A 176 -2.83 17.50 32.39
N LYS A 177 -3.32 18.53 33.07
CA LYS A 177 -3.98 19.69 32.42
C LYS A 177 -3.08 20.36 31.36
N ARG A 178 -1.76 20.27 31.56
CA ARG A 178 -0.73 20.82 30.67
C ARG A 178 -0.33 19.87 29.53
N GLY A 179 -0.95 18.69 29.41
CA GLY A 179 -0.63 17.70 28.39
C GLY A 179 0.71 17.00 28.57
N ARG A 180 1.19 16.36 27.49
CA ARG A 180 2.54 15.76 27.41
C ARG A 180 3.54 16.87 27.11
N ARG A 181 4.57 17.00 27.95
CA ARG A 181 5.74 17.84 27.68
C ARG A 181 6.84 16.92 27.16
N VAL A 182 7.31 17.19 25.94
CA VAL A 182 8.41 16.48 25.28
C VAL A 182 9.60 17.41 25.25
#